data_AF-A0A1G3L7I4-F1
#
_entry.id   AF-A0A1G3L7I4-F1
#
_cell.length_a   1.000
_cell.length_b   1.000
_cell.length_c   1.000
_cell.angle_alpha   90.00
_cell.angle_beta   90.00
_cell.angle_gamma   90.00
#
_symmetry.space_group_name_H-M   'P 1'
#
loop_
_entity.id
_entity.type
_entity.pdbx_description
1 polymer ?
#
loop_
_entity_poly.entity_id
_entity_poly.type
_entity_poly.pdbx_seq_one_letter_code
_entity_poly.pdbx_strand_id
1 'polypeptide(L)'
;KGKIFLSENTIEQIIKGGIKKGNVLTTAKLAGIMAAKNTSQTIPLCHQIKLDSVDIEFEIAKDNIEVTAMIVCIDKTGAEMEALSSVSVALLTIYDMCKAIDKNMEIGDIKLCKKSKISV
;
A
#
# COMPACT_ATOMS: atom_id res chain seq x y z
N LYS A 1 7.40 2.73 1.99
CA LYS A 1 6.73 3.40 0.85
C LYS A 1 6.99 2.62 -0.43
N GLY A 2 6.25 2.89 -1.49
CA GLY A 2 6.44 2.32 -2.82
C GLY A 2 5.61 3.09 -3.84
N LYS A 3 5.85 2.84 -5.12
CA LYS A 3 5.21 3.56 -6.22
C LYS A 3 4.57 2.60 -7.21
N ILE A 4 3.51 3.10 -7.86
CA ILE A 4 3.02 2.55 -9.10
C ILE A 4 3.10 3.65 -10.16
N PHE A 5 3.73 3.34 -11.27
CA PHE A 5 3.86 4.20 -12.45
C PHE A 5 2.72 3.88 -13.41
N LEU A 6 2.02 4.91 -13.86
CA LEU A 6 0.83 4.79 -14.72
C LEU A 6 0.73 6.03 -15.62
N SER A 7 -0.01 5.89 -16.73
CA SER A 7 -0.17 6.99 -17.67
C SER A 7 -0.93 8.18 -17.05
N GLU A 8 -0.64 9.39 -17.53
CA GLU A 8 -1.32 10.62 -17.10
C GLU A 8 -2.85 10.51 -17.24
N ASN A 9 -3.33 9.89 -18.33
CA ASN A 9 -4.75 9.62 -18.53
C ASN A 9 -5.34 8.73 -17.42
N THR A 10 -4.63 7.68 -16.99
CA THR A 10 -5.07 6.83 -15.88
C THR A 10 -5.17 7.63 -14.59
N ILE A 11 -4.19 8.49 -14.30
CA ILE A 11 -4.21 9.34 -13.10
C ILE A 11 -5.40 10.30 -13.13
N GLU A 12 -5.68 10.92 -14.28
CA GLU A 12 -6.86 11.77 -14.43
C GLU A 12 -8.16 11.01 -14.16
N GLN A 13 -8.29 9.78 -14.66
CA GLN A 13 -9.48 8.95 -14.41
C GLN A 13 -9.61 8.59 -12.92
N ILE A 14 -8.50 8.34 -12.22
CA ILE A 14 -8.51 8.11 -10.78
C ILE A 14 -9.02 9.34 -10.03
N ILE A 15 -8.48 10.53 -10.33
CA ILE A 15 -8.86 11.79 -9.67
C ILE A 15 -10.33 12.15 -9.94
N LYS A 16 -10.79 11.99 -11.19
CA LYS A 16 -12.16 12.30 -11.61
C LYS A 16 -13.18 11.24 -11.19
N GLY A 17 -12.74 10.09 -10.66
CA GLY A 17 -13.63 8.96 -10.33
C GLY A 17 -14.17 8.22 -11.56
N GLY A 18 -13.49 8.28 -12.71
CA GLY A 18 -13.89 7.64 -13.96
C GLY A 18 -13.56 6.14 -14.07
N ILE A 19 -13.00 5.55 -13.01
CA ILE A 19 -12.68 4.12 -12.96
C ILE A 19 -13.95 3.30 -12.72
N LYS A 20 -14.31 2.44 -13.68
CA LYS A 20 -15.54 1.62 -13.64
C LYS A 20 -15.70 0.77 -12.38
N LYS A 21 -14.60 0.32 -11.78
CA LYS A 21 -14.60 -0.50 -10.57
C LYS A 21 -14.90 0.30 -9.28
N GLY A 22 -14.91 1.63 -9.34
CA GLY A 22 -15.18 2.51 -8.21
C GLY A 22 -13.95 3.28 -7.73
N ASN A 23 -13.98 3.71 -6.46
CA ASN A 23 -12.97 4.58 -5.88
C ASN A 23 -11.65 3.83 -5.61
N VAL A 24 -10.64 4.10 -6.44
CA VAL A 24 -9.34 3.41 -6.41
C VAL A 24 -8.59 3.61 -5.08
N LEU A 25 -8.45 4.85 -4.61
CA LEU A 25 -7.62 5.16 -3.44
C LEU A 25 -8.24 4.62 -2.15
N THR A 26 -9.56 4.74 -2.01
CA THR A 26 -10.29 4.17 -0.87
C THR A 26 -10.16 2.65 -0.84
N THR A 27 -10.35 1.97 -1.98
CA THR A 27 -10.19 0.51 -2.07
C THR A 27 -8.76 0.09 -1.79
N ALA A 28 -7.76 0.79 -2.33
CA ALA A 28 -6.35 0.52 -2.05
C ALA A 28 -5.98 0.72 -0.57
N LYS A 29 -6.53 1.75 0.09
CA LYS A 29 -6.34 1.98 1.53
C LYS A 29 -6.89 0.83 2.36
N LEU A 30 -8.11 0.39 2.07
CA LEU A 30 -8.72 -0.75 2.77
C LEU A 30 -7.91 -2.04 2.56
N ALA A 31 -7.50 -2.31 1.32
CA ALA A 31 -6.71 -3.49 0.99
C ALA A 31 -5.35 -3.51 1.69
N GLY A 32 -4.64 -2.37 1.74
CA GLY A 32 -3.38 -2.26 2.47
C GLY A 32 -3.56 -2.45 4.00
N ILE A 33 -4.63 -1.89 4.58
CA ILE A 33 -4.94 -2.09 6.02
C ILE A 33 -5.22 -3.57 6.31
N MET A 34 -5.98 -4.23 5.44
CA MET A 34 -6.23 -5.67 5.55
C MET A 34 -4.96 -6.48 5.39
N ALA A 35 -4.08 -6.13 4.45
CA ALA A 35 -2.82 -6.81 4.22
C ALA A 35 -1.89 -6.73 5.44
N ALA A 36 -1.75 -5.55 6.06
CA ALA A 36 -0.96 -5.39 7.28
C ALA A 36 -1.39 -6.39 8.36
N LYS A 37 -2.71 -6.52 8.60
CA LYS A 37 -3.27 -7.42 9.62
C LYS A 37 -3.14 -8.91 9.29
N ASN A 38 -2.94 -9.26 8.01
CA ASN A 38 -2.84 -10.64 7.54
C ASN A 38 -1.44 -11.01 7.06
N THR A 39 -0.42 -10.23 7.44
CA THR A 39 0.98 -10.45 7.01
C THR A 39 1.49 -11.84 7.37
N SER A 40 1.22 -12.31 8.59
CA SER A 40 1.62 -13.64 9.05
C SER A 40 0.92 -14.80 8.35
N GLN A 41 -0.22 -14.56 7.69
CA GLN A 41 -0.88 -15.57 6.85
C GLN A 41 -0.22 -15.71 5.48
N THR A 42 0.47 -14.66 5.02
CA THR A 42 1.10 -14.63 3.69
C THR A 42 2.59 -14.94 3.76
N ILE A 43 3.29 -14.50 4.81
CA ILE A 43 4.74 -14.66 4.97
C ILE A 43 5.02 -15.75 6.02
N PRO A 44 5.49 -16.96 5.62
CA PRO A 44 5.46 -18.15 6.47
C PRO A 44 6.17 -18.05 7.83
N LEU A 45 7.19 -17.20 7.96
CA LEU A 45 7.99 -17.06 9.18
C LEU A 45 7.73 -15.76 9.94
N CYS A 46 6.74 -14.97 9.52
CA CYS A 46 6.30 -13.81 10.30
C CYS A 46 5.47 -14.26 11.50
N HIS A 47 5.73 -13.65 12.65
CA HIS A 47 4.90 -13.81 13.82
C HIS A 47 3.58 -13.08 13.63
N GLN A 48 2.54 -13.51 14.34
CA GLN A 48 1.34 -12.69 14.46
C GLN A 48 1.63 -11.52 15.41
N ILE A 49 1.54 -10.29 14.90
CA ILE A 49 1.78 -9.06 15.66
C ILE A 49 0.45 -8.38 15.96
N LYS A 50 0.25 -7.92 17.20
CA LYS A 50 -0.89 -7.05 17.52
C LYS A 50 -0.59 -5.62 17.07
N LEU A 51 -1.26 -5.18 16.00
CA LEU A 51 -1.12 -3.83 15.47
C LEU A 51 -2.03 -2.85 16.22
N ASP A 52 -1.47 -1.72 16.68
CA ASP A 52 -2.21 -0.66 17.34
C ASP A 52 -2.74 0.37 16.34
N SER A 53 -1.97 0.66 15.29
CA SER A 53 -2.38 1.56 14.21
C SER A 53 -1.81 1.14 12.87
N VAL A 54 -2.61 1.34 11.82
CA VAL A 54 -2.24 1.17 10.41
C VAL A 54 -2.80 2.36 9.65
N ASP A 55 -1.92 3.23 9.16
CA ASP A 55 -2.30 4.33 8.28
C ASP A 55 -1.62 4.23 6.92
N ILE A 56 -2.31 4.72 5.90
CA ILE A 56 -1.88 4.70 4.51
C ILE A 56 -2.22 6.03 3.87
N GLU A 57 -1.21 6.63 3.26
CA GLU A 57 -1.28 7.91 2.56
C GLU A 57 -0.88 7.74 1.10
N PHE A 58 -1.45 8.60 0.25
CA PHE A 58 -1.19 8.62 -1.19
C PHE A 58 -0.71 10.00 -1.60
N GLU A 59 0.38 10.04 -2.36
CA GLU A 59 0.82 11.24 -3.08
C GLU A 59 0.65 10.98 -4.58
N ILE A 60 -0.12 11.85 -5.25
CA ILE A 60 -0.44 11.71 -6.67
C ILE A 60 0.44 12.67 -7.45
N ALA A 61 1.27 12.13 -8.35
CA ALA A 61 2.07 12.89 -9.29
C ALA A 61 1.50 12.75 -10.72
N LYS A 62 2.22 13.26 -11.72
CA LYS A 62 1.79 13.24 -13.12
C LYS A 62 1.86 11.85 -13.77
N ASP A 63 2.79 11.02 -13.31
CA ASP A 63 3.15 9.73 -13.92
C ASP A 63 3.24 8.58 -12.90
N ASN A 64 2.94 8.87 -11.63
CA ASN A 64 2.96 7.86 -10.57
C ASN A 64 2.06 8.23 -9.38
N ILE A 65 1.74 7.21 -8.59
CA ILE A 65 1.15 7.36 -7.25
C ILE A 65 2.13 6.72 -6.25
N GLU A 66 2.60 7.51 -5.29
CA GLU A 66 3.38 7.01 -4.15
C GLU A 66 2.43 6.61 -3.02
N VAL A 67 2.66 5.42 -2.46
CA VAL A 67 1.95 4.88 -1.30
C VAL A 67 2.91 4.81 -0.12
N THR A 68 2.52 5.45 0.98
CA THR A 68 3.24 5.38 2.25
C THR A 68 2.36 4.72 3.29
N ALA A 69 2.86 3.65 3.93
CA ALA A 69 2.21 3.01 5.06
C ALA A 69 3.00 3.29 6.35
N MET A 70 2.27 3.60 7.42
CA MET A 70 2.81 3.78 8.77
C MET A 70 2.13 2.78 9.71
N ILE A 71 2.95 1.97 10.39
CA ILE A 71 2.48 0.93 11.31
C ILE A 71 3.02 1.22 12.71
N VAL A 72 2.14 1.11 13.71
CA VAL A 72 2.50 1.21 15.12
C VAL A 72 2.05 -0.07 15.83
N CYS A 73 2.93 -0.62 16.66
CA CYS A 73 2.65 -1.79 17.49
C CYS A 73 3.44 -1.75 18.79
N ILE A 74 2.88 -2.32 19.85
CA ILE A 74 3.56 -2.66 21.11
C ILE A 74 3.69 -4.18 21.18
N ASP A 75 4.85 -4.70 20.76
CA ASP A 75 5.10 -6.15 20.70
C ASP A 75 6.61 -6.47 20.86
N LYS A 76 6.95 -7.76 20.93
CA LYS A 76 8.33 -8.26 21.07
C LYS A 76 9.17 -8.08 19.80
N THR A 77 8.53 -7.93 18.65
CA THR A 77 9.16 -7.75 17.34
C THR A 77 8.65 -6.48 16.65
N GLY A 78 9.41 -5.98 15.67
CA GLY A 78 8.99 -4.86 14.83
C GLY A 78 7.99 -5.28 13.77
N ALA A 79 7.28 -4.30 13.22
CA ALA A 79 6.24 -4.48 12.20
C ALA A 79 6.66 -3.98 10.80
N GLU A 80 7.94 -4.12 10.44
CA GLU A 80 8.45 -3.74 9.11
C GLU A 80 7.80 -4.53 7.98
N MET A 81 7.49 -5.81 8.22
CA MET A 81 6.90 -6.68 7.21
C MET A 81 5.45 -6.31 6.96
N GLU A 82 4.71 -5.90 7.98
CA GLU A 82 3.34 -5.40 7.88
C GLU A 82 3.29 -4.09 7.10
N ALA A 83 4.28 -3.22 7.27
CA ALA A 83 4.40 -1.98 6.49
C ALA A 83 4.67 -2.27 5.01
N LEU A 84 5.58 -3.20 4.71
CA LEU A 84 5.92 -3.60 3.34
C LEU A 84 4.76 -4.33 2.65
N SER A 85 4.08 -5.23 3.37
CA SER A 85 2.88 -5.93 2.88
C SER A 85 1.73 -4.98 2.59
N SER A 86 1.49 -4.01 3.49
CA SER A 86 0.48 -2.95 3.30
C SER A 86 0.69 -2.16 2.01
N VAL A 87 1.92 -1.64 1.81
CA VAL A 87 2.29 -0.91 0.59
C VAL A 87 2.12 -1.79 -0.65
N SER A 88 2.64 -3.02 -0.60
CA SER A 88 2.62 -3.93 -1.76
C SER A 88 1.20 -4.24 -2.20
N VAL A 89 0.31 -4.56 -1.26
CA VAL A 89 -1.09 -4.88 -1.58
C VAL A 89 -1.88 -3.64 -2.01
N ALA A 90 -1.62 -2.47 -1.41
CA ALA A 90 -2.23 -1.22 -1.88
C ALA A 90 -1.86 -0.93 -3.35
N LEU A 91 -0.59 -1.10 -3.73
CA LEU A 91 -0.13 -0.92 -5.11
C LEU A 91 -0.74 -1.97 -6.06
N LEU A 92 -0.77 -3.24 -5.67
CA LEU A 92 -1.45 -4.31 -6.42
C LEU A 92 -2.94 -4.02 -6.60
N THR A 93 -3.57 -3.41 -5.61
CA THR A 93 -4.98 -3.02 -5.67
C THR A 93 -5.21 -1.87 -6.65
N ILE A 94 -4.34 -0.85 -6.67
CA ILE A 94 -4.39 0.22 -7.68
C ILE A 94 -4.25 -0.40 -9.08
N TYR A 95 -3.30 -1.33 -9.26
CA TYR A 95 -3.12 -2.05 -10.51
C TYR A 95 -4.40 -2.80 -10.92
N ASP A 96 -4.99 -3.59 -10.02
CA ASP A 96 -6.21 -4.36 -10.29
C ASP A 96 -7.39 -3.46 -10.72
N MET A 97 -7.49 -2.30 -10.10
CA MET A 97 -8.53 -1.30 -10.38
C MET A 97 -8.34 -0.64 -11.75
N CYS A 98 -7.09 -0.47 -12.20
CA CYS A 98 -6.76 0.32 -13.40
C CYS A 98 -6.36 -0.51 -14.64
N LYS A 99 -6.09 -1.82 -14.49
CA LYS A 99 -5.55 -2.68 -15.59
C LYS A 99 -6.40 -2.78 -16.87
N ALA A 100 -7.65 -2.34 -16.83
CA ALA A 100 -8.52 -2.28 -18.00
C ALA A 100 -8.23 -1.08 -18.91
N ILE A 101 -7.74 0.02 -18.35
CA ILE A 101 -7.42 1.26 -19.07
C ILE A 101 -5.92 1.44 -19.30
N ASP A 102 -5.10 0.86 -18.42
CA ASP A 102 -3.64 0.94 -18.49
C ASP A 102 -3.03 -0.44 -18.40
N LYS A 103 -2.27 -0.84 -19.42
CA LYS A 103 -1.64 -2.17 -19.48
C LYS A 103 -0.14 -2.13 -19.24
N ASN A 104 0.44 -0.93 -19.12
CA ASN A 104 1.88 -0.73 -19.04
C ASN A 104 2.31 -0.23 -17.65
N MET A 105 1.45 -0.40 -16.64
CA MET A 105 1.76 0.03 -15.28
C MET A 105 2.92 -0.77 -14.70
N GLU A 106 3.74 -0.12 -13.89
CA GLU A 106 4.88 -0.74 -13.22
C GLU A 106 4.81 -0.46 -11.72
N ILE A 107 5.01 -1.49 -10.89
CA ILE A 107 5.12 -1.34 -9.44
C ILE A 107 6.60 -1.39 -9.07
N GLY A 108 7.06 -0.39 -8.31
CA GLY A 108 8.48 -0.25 -7.98
C GLY A 108 8.73 0.55 -6.72
N ASP A 109 10.00 0.81 -6.43
CA ASP A 109 10.48 1.63 -5.32
C ASP A 109 9.96 1.22 -3.92
N ILE A 110 9.55 -0.05 -3.76
CA ILE A 110 9.07 -0.57 -2.48
C ILE A 110 10.26 -0.71 -1.52
N LYS A 111 10.24 0.08 -0.45
CA LYS A 111 11.28 0.06 0.59
C LYS A 111 10.77 0.52 1.95
N LEU A 112 11.46 0.07 2.99
CA LEU A 112 11.28 0.58 4.35
C LEU A 112 11.94 1.96 4.46
N CYS A 113 11.17 2.98 4.85
CA CYS A 113 11.69 4.35 4.97
C CYS A 113 12.42 4.57 6.30
N LYS A 114 11.82 4.08 7.38
CA LYS A 114 12.27 4.29 8.76
C LYS A 114 11.69 3.19 9.63
N LYS A 115 12.46 2.77 10.62
CA LYS A 115 12.01 1.96 11.75
C LYS A 115 12.53 2.61 13.03
N SER A 116 11.65 2.75 14.01
CA SER A 116 12.00 3.21 15.36
C SER A 116 11.56 2.14 16.36
N LYS A 117 12.36 1.91 17.39
CA LYS A 117 12.01 1.07 18.53
C LYS A 117 12.24 1.87 19.80
N ILE A 118 11.21 1.99 20.64
CA ILE A 118 11.33 2.55 21.98
C ILE A 118 11.35 1.35 22.93
N SER A 119 12.44 1.20 23.67
CA SER A 119 12.52 0.21 24.73
C SER A 119 11.87 0.83 25.97
N VAL A 120 10.83 0.18 26.49
CA VAL A 120 10.21 0.49 27.78
C VAL A 120 10.89 -0.33 28.86
#